data_AF-A0A529C8N5-F1
#
_entry.id   AF-A0A529C8N5-F1
#
_cell.length_a   1.000
_cell.length_b   1.000
_cell.length_c   1.000
_cell.angle_alpha   90.00
_cell.angle_beta   90.00
_cell.angle_gamma   90.00
#
_symmetry.space_group_name_H-M   'P 1'
#
loop_
_entity.id
_entity.type
_entity.pdbx_description
1 polymer ?
#
loop_
_entity_poly.entity_id
_entity_poly.type
_entity_poly.pdbx_seq_one_letter_code
_entity_poly.pdbx_strand_id
1 'polypeptide(L)' 'FQIVGVVGGGAANPAWTAIRQRKLGVALVLALSEEAAAGTARLALMGASGAGLL' A
#
# COMPACT_ATOMS: atom_id res chain seq x y z
N PHE A 1 -2.11 9.09 -14.05
CA PHE A 1 -0.80 8.92 -13.37
C PHE A 1 -0.83 7.62 -12.59
N GLN A 2 0.14 6.73 -12.79
CA GLN A 2 0.23 5.48 -12.04
C GLN A 2 1.21 5.65 -10.87
N ILE A 3 0.84 5.11 -9.70
CA ILE A 3 1.65 5.10 -8.48
C ILE A 3 1.80 3.66 -8.00
N VAL A 4 2.92 3.34 -7.36
CA VAL A 4 3.18 2.01 -6.79
C VAL A 4 3.47 2.14 -5.31
N GLY A 5 2.69 1.40 -4.50
CA GLY A 5 2.93 1.25 -3.06
C GLY A 5 4.10 0.32 -2.81
N VAL A 6 5.04 0.72 -1.96
CA VAL A 6 6.14 -0.14 -1.49
C VAL A 6 5.89 -0.57 -0.04
N VAL A 7 6.19 -1.84 0.24
CA VAL A 7 6.02 -2.49 1.56
C VAL A 7 7.28 -3.29 1.94
N GLY A 8 7.35 -3.73 3.19
CA GLY A 8 8.43 -4.56 3.74
C GLY A 8 9.71 -3.77 4.04
N GLY A 9 10.71 -4.44 4.62
CA GLY A 9 11.93 -3.75 5.10
C GLY A 9 12.69 -2.94 4.03
N GLY A 10 12.57 -3.31 2.76
CA GLY A 10 13.16 -2.55 1.64
C GLY A 10 12.45 -1.23 1.31
N ALA A 11 11.23 -1.01 1.79
CA ALA A 11 10.49 0.24 1.61
C ALA A 11 11.15 1.42 2.33
N ALA A 12 11.74 1.18 3.51
CA ALA A 12 12.41 2.18 4.32
C ALA A 12 13.80 2.59 3.76
N ASN A 13 14.31 1.94 2.72
CA ASN A 13 15.63 2.24 2.14
C ASN A 13 15.52 3.35 1.07
N PRO A 14 16.04 4.56 1.32
CA PRO A 14 15.92 5.68 0.40
C PRO A 14 16.73 5.48 -0.89
N ALA A 15 17.92 4.89 -0.81
CA ALA A 15 18.74 4.61 -1.99
C ALA A 15 18.06 3.58 -2.90
N TRP A 16 17.46 2.55 -2.31
CA TRP A 16 16.71 1.53 -3.05
C TRP A 16 15.46 2.09 -3.72
N THR A 17 14.74 2.99 -3.04
CA THR A 17 13.60 3.69 -3.61
C THR A 17 13.99 4.58 -4.79
N ALA A 18 15.09 5.33 -4.70
CA ALA A 18 15.59 6.15 -5.80
C ALA A 18 15.99 5.32 -7.03
N ILE A 19 16.68 4.20 -6.83
CA ILE A 19 17.05 3.28 -7.91
C ILE A 19 15.80 2.75 -8.62
N ARG A 20 14.81 2.26 -7.87
CA ARG A 20 13.58 1.70 -8.43
C ARG A 20 12.73 2.76 -9.12
N GLN A 21 12.60 3.97 -8.56
CA GLN A 21 11.90 5.09 -9.21
C GLN A 21 12.53 5.39 -10.58
N ARG A 22 13.86 5.47 -10.66
CA ARG A 22 14.56 5.70 -11.93
C ARG A 22 14.34 4.58 -12.94
N LYS A 23 14.26 3.32 -12.48
CA LYS A 23 14.11 2.15 -13.36
C LYS A 23 12.66 1.93 -13.83
N LEU A 24 11.68 2.19 -12.96
CA LEU A 24 10.27 1.93 -13.23
C LEU A 24 9.55 3.11 -13.87
N GLY A 25 10.07 4.34 -13.74
CA GLY A 25 9.47 5.53 -14.33
C GLY A 25 8.12 5.93 -13.73
N VAL A 26 7.78 5.38 -12.56
CA VAL A 26 6.55 5.67 -11.81
C VAL A 26 6.89 6.12 -10.40
N ALA A 27 6.03 6.97 -9.82
CA ALA A 27 6.21 7.41 -8.44
C ALA A 27 6.01 6.24 -7.47
N LEU A 28 6.98 6.07 -6.56
CA LEU A 28 6.88 5.10 -5.46
C LEU A 28 6.43 5.83 -4.20
N VAL A 29 5.39 5.30 -3.55
CA VAL A 29 4.82 5.84 -2.31
C VAL A 29 4.83 4.77 -1.21
N LEU A 30 4.99 5.17 0.04
CA LEU A 30 4.85 4.26 1.18
C LEU A 30 3.39 3.82 1.32
N ALA A 31 3.16 2.55 1.66
CA ALA A 31 1.84 2.10 2.03
C ALA A 31 1.40 2.77 3.35
N LEU A 32 0.10 3.13 3.44
CA LEU A 32 -0.47 3.71 4.66
C LEU A 32 -0.52 2.71 5.83
N SER A 33 -0.51 1.41 5.53
CA SER A 33 -0.43 0.31 6.48
C SER A 33 0.05 -0.94 5.73
N GLU A 34 0.91 -1.72 6.39
CA GLU A 34 1.45 -2.97 5.86
C GLU A 34 0.86 -4.20 6.56
N GLU A 35 0.08 -3.98 7.61
CA GLU A 35 -0.48 -5.03 8.46
C GLU A 35 -1.61 -5.77 7.74
N ALA A 36 -1.51 -7.10 7.66
CA ALA A 36 -2.59 -7.94 7.15
C ALA A 36 -3.92 -7.69 7.90
N ALA A 37 -3.84 -7.42 9.21
CA ALA A 37 -5.00 -7.09 10.03
C ALA A 37 -5.74 -5.82 9.55
N ALA A 38 -5.02 -4.79 9.11
CA ALA A 38 -5.63 -3.59 8.54
C ALA A 38 -6.36 -3.91 7.23
N GLY A 39 -5.81 -4.80 6.41
CA GLY A 39 -6.48 -5.34 5.23
C GLY A 39 -7.77 -6.07 5.58
N THR A 40 -7.73 -6.99 6.55
CA THR A 40 -8.91 -7.72 7.03
C THR A 40 -9.99 -6.80 7.59
N ALA A 41 -9.60 -5.79 8.37
CA ALA A 41 -10.54 -4.81 8.91
C ALA A 41 -11.27 -4.04 7.78
N ARG A 42 -10.55 -3.64 6.72
CA ARG A 42 -11.15 -2.99 5.55
C ARG A 42 -12.10 -3.92 4.81
N LEU A 43 -11.73 -5.19 4.64
CA LEU A 43 -12.60 -6.19 4.01
C LEU A 43 -13.89 -6.39 4.82
N ALA A 44 -13.79 -6.51 6.14
CA ALA A 44 -14.95 -6.64 7.03
C ALA A 44 -15.85 -5.39 6.97
N LEU A 45 -15.27 -4.19 7.00
CA LEU A 45 -16.00 -2.93 6.85
C LEU A 45 -16.76 -2.87 5.53
N MET A 46 -16.10 -3.17 4.40
CA MET A 46 -16.74 -3.20 3.09
C MET A 46 -17.88 -4.22 3.03
N GLY A 47 -17.69 -5.40 3.63
CA GLY A 47 -18.74 -6.42 3.70
C GLY A 47 -19.93 -5.99 4.56
N ALA A 48 -19.69 -5.39 5.72
CA ALA A 48 -20.75 -4.90 6.61
C ALA A 48 -21.56 -3.76 5.96
N SER A 49 -20.90 -2.80 5.32
CA SER A 49 -21.58 -1.74 4.56
C SER A 49 -22.38 -2.29 3.38
N GLY A 50 -21.84 -3.27 2.64
CA GLY A 50 -22.56 -3.94 1.55
C GLY A 50 -23.80 -4.72 2.01
N ALA A 51 -23.78 -5.20 3.26
CA ALA A 51 -24.91 -5.89 3.89
C ALA A 51 -25.89 -4.95 4.61
N GLY A 52 -25.64 -3.63 4.64
CA GLY A 52 -26.47 -2.66 5.36
C GLY A 52 -26.42 -2.76 6.88
N LEU A 53 -25.34 -3.33 7.43
CA LEU A 53 -25.11 -3.43 8.89
C LEU A 53 -24.45 -2.17 9.49
N LEU A 54 -24.08 -1.23 8.64
CA LEU A 54 -23.44 0.06 8.95
C LEU A 54 -24.05 1.12 8.04
#